data_AF-A0A2R8EZE1-F1
#
_entry.id   AF-A0A2R8EZE1-F1
#
_cell.length_a   1.000
_cell.length_b   1.000
_cell.length_c   1.000
_cell.angle_alpha   90.00
_cell.angle_beta   90.00
_cell.angle_gamma   90.00
#
_symmetry.space_group_name_H-M   'P 1'
#
loop_
_entity.id
_entity.type
_entity.pdbx_description
1 polymer ?
#
loop_
_entity_poly.entity_id
_entity_poly.type
_entity_poly.pdbx_seq_one_letter_code
_entity_poly.pdbx_strand_id
1 'polypeptide(L)'
;MIVIVYNLDDAIKELNSIHVPIIITNPPGSIKYLGALTIDYLFKILKNKFNNISKVIINVEDDIPALFTLLKLNYSRSEIIYTGSSESAKKLLQLYN
;
A
#
# COMPACT_ATOMS: atom_id res chain seq x y z
N MET A 1 8.24 -11.91 -5.04
CA MET A 1 9.21 -10.97 -4.42
C MET A 1 8.46 -9.76 -3.91
N ILE A 2 8.86 -9.19 -2.77
CA ILE A 2 8.25 -7.97 -2.20
C ILE A 2 9.27 -6.83 -2.32
N VAL A 3 8.84 -5.69 -2.84
CA VAL A 3 9.66 -4.48 -2.99
C VAL A 3 9.09 -3.39 -2.08
N ILE A 4 9.95 -2.75 -1.29
CA ILE A 4 9.57 -1.65 -0.39
C ILE A 4 9.83 -0.33 -1.11
N VAL A 5 8.77 0.43 -1.34
CA VAL A 5 8.80 1.69 -2.08
C VAL A 5 8.87 2.86 -1.11
N TYR A 6 10.01 3.57 -1.11
CA TYR A 6 10.23 4.76 -0.28
C TYR A 6 9.83 6.06 -1.00
N ASN A 7 10.12 6.15 -2.29
CA ASN A 7 9.80 7.27 -3.16
C ASN A 7 9.74 6.82 -4.63
N LEU A 8 9.28 7.70 -5.52
CA LEU A 8 9.08 7.38 -6.94
C LEU A 8 10.38 7.11 -7.70
N ASP A 9 11.40 7.96 -7.51
CA ASP A 9 12.62 7.92 -8.32
C ASP A 9 13.43 6.65 -8.04
N ASP A 10 13.58 6.29 -6.77
CA ASP A 10 14.32 5.10 -6.37
C ASP A 10 13.55 3.82 -6.74
N ALA A 11 12.23 3.82 -6.59
CA ALA A 11 11.41 2.70 -7.04
C ALA A 11 11.53 2.49 -8.55
N ILE A 12 11.51 3.54 -9.37
CA ILE A 12 11.69 3.41 -10.83
C ILE A 12 13.04 2.77 -11.16
N LYS A 13 14.14 3.22 -10.52
CA LYS A 13 15.48 2.67 -10.75
C LYS A 13 15.55 1.19 -10.41
N GLU A 14 15.01 0.80 -9.26
CA GLU A 14 15.01 -0.60 -8.81
C GLU A 14 14.15 -1.47 -9.73
N LEU A 15 12.92 -1.04 -10.02
CA LEU A 15 11.94 -1.79 -10.80
C LEU A 15 12.35 -2.00 -12.25
N ASN A 16 13.14 -1.10 -12.85
CA ASN A 16 13.69 -1.28 -14.21
C ASN A 16 14.56 -2.53 -14.35
N SER A 17 15.15 -3.03 -13.26
CA SER A 17 16.01 -4.22 -13.29
C SER A 17 15.25 -5.53 -13.03
N ILE A 18 13.99 -5.44 -12.60
CA ILE A 18 13.20 -6.57 -12.15
C ILE A 18 12.21 -6.99 -13.24
N HIS A 19 12.34 -8.23 -13.71
CA HIS A 19 11.52 -8.77 -14.80
C HIS A 19 10.55 -9.86 -14.34
N VAL A 20 10.56 -10.20 -13.05
CA VAL A 20 9.65 -11.20 -12.45
C VAL A 20 8.44 -10.52 -11.80
N PRO A 21 7.33 -11.24 -11.56
CA PRO A 21 6.19 -10.69 -10.84
C PRO A 21 6.55 -10.26 -9.41
N ILE A 22 6.07 -9.08 -9.01
CA ILE A 22 6.34 -8.47 -7.72
C ILE A 22 5.10 -7.94 -7.01
N ILE A 23 5.22 -7.86 -5.68
CA ILE A 23 4.30 -7.13 -4.82
C ILE A 23 5.02 -5.89 -4.32
N ILE A 24 4.38 -4.72 -4.39
CA ILE A 24 4.93 -3.49 -3.81
C ILE A 24 4.21 -3.12 -2.50
N THR A 25 4.96 -2.54 -1.58
CA THR A 25 4.45 -2.02 -0.30
C THR A 25 5.23 -0.80 0.17
N ASN A 26 4.68 -0.04 1.10
CA ASN A 26 5.34 1.11 1.72
C ASN A 26 6.07 0.70 3.02
N PRO A 27 7.15 1.40 3.41
CA PRO A 27 7.85 1.12 4.66
C PRO A 27 6.97 1.49 5.88
N PRO A 28 7.16 0.85 7.04
CA PRO A 28 6.50 1.26 8.29
C PRO A 28 6.72 2.75 8.59
N GLY A 29 5.73 3.41 9.21
CA GLY A 29 5.74 4.84 9.53
C GLY A 29 5.48 5.78 8.34
N SER A 30 5.69 5.34 7.09
CA SER A 30 5.50 6.22 5.92
C SER A 30 4.08 6.73 5.76
N ILE A 31 3.06 5.98 6.20
CA ILE A 31 1.67 6.42 6.11
C ILE A 31 1.43 7.69 6.92
N LYS A 32 2.11 7.83 8.07
CA LYS A 32 2.01 8.99 8.97
C LYS A 32 2.69 10.23 8.39
N TYR A 33 3.77 10.04 7.63
CA TYR A 33 4.52 11.13 7.02
C TYR A 33 3.97 11.57 5.66
N LEU A 34 3.64 10.61 4.78
CA LEU A 34 3.21 10.88 3.39
C LEU A 34 1.69 11.01 3.25
N GLY A 35 0.93 10.33 4.12
CA GLY A 35 -0.52 10.19 4.00
C GLY A 35 -0.96 9.13 2.98
N ALA A 36 -2.13 8.53 3.24
CA ALA A 36 -2.68 7.43 2.45
C ALA A 36 -2.92 7.79 0.97
N LEU A 37 -3.39 9.01 0.68
CA LEU A 37 -3.64 9.46 -0.69
C LEU A 37 -2.36 9.55 -1.51
N THR A 38 -1.27 10.08 -0.92
CA THR A 38 0.02 10.18 -1.59
C THR A 38 0.57 8.80 -1.94
N ILE A 39 0.46 7.84 -1.02
CA ILE A 39 0.89 6.46 -1.25
C ILE A 39 0.03 5.78 -2.33
N ASP A 40 -1.30 5.96 -2.30
CA ASP A 40 -2.21 5.47 -3.34
C ASP A 40 -1.82 5.99 -4.73
N TYR A 41 -1.61 7.30 -4.88
CA TYR A 41 -1.18 7.89 -6.14
C TYR A 41 0.19 7.37 -6.59
N LEU A 42 1.16 7.27 -5.69
CA LEU A 42 2.47 6.71 -5.98
C LEU A 42 2.37 5.29 -6.54
N PHE A 43 1.58 4.43 -5.91
CA PHE A 43 1.43 3.04 -6.33
C PHE A 43 0.63 2.90 -7.62
N LYS A 44 -0.36 3.77 -7.87
CA LYS A 44 -1.04 3.85 -9.18
C LYS A 44 -0.09 4.21 -10.31
N ILE A 45 0.79 5.20 -10.08
CA ILE A 45 1.80 5.60 -11.07
C ILE A 45 2.74 4.42 -11.39
N LEU A 46 3.23 3.73 -10.35
CA LEU A 46 4.11 2.58 -10.52
C LEU A 46 3.42 1.43 -11.26
N LYS A 47 2.18 1.08 -10.86
CA LYS A 47 1.41 0.00 -11.49
C LYS A 47 1.09 0.28 -12.96
N ASN A 48 0.84 1.54 -13.32
CA ASN A 48 0.65 1.94 -14.71
C ASN A 48 1.94 1.85 -15.54
N LYS A 49 3.10 2.04 -14.91
CA LYS A 49 4.41 2.02 -15.58
C LYS A 49 5.00 0.62 -15.70
N PHE A 50 4.78 -0.25 -14.71
CA PHE A 50 5.42 -1.56 -14.59
C PHE A 50 4.37 -2.68 -14.56
N ASN A 51 4.28 -3.42 -15.66
CA ASN A 51 3.29 -4.49 -15.84
C ASN A 51 3.54 -5.74 -14.97
N ASN A 52 4.74 -5.89 -14.41
CA ASN A 52 5.11 -6.99 -13.54
C ASN A 52 4.71 -6.75 -12.07
N ILE A 53 4.12 -5.61 -11.71
CA ILE A 53 3.51 -5.39 -10.40
C ILE A 53 2.18 -6.15 -10.35
N SER A 54 2.20 -7.33 -9.72
CA SER A 54 1.04 -8.22 -9.62
C SER A 54 0.09 -7.82 -8.50
N LYS A 55 0.60 -7.20 -7.43
CA LYS A 55 -0.20 -6.77 -6.28
C LYS A 55 0.38 -5.53 -5.60
N VAL A 56 -0.51 -4.74 -5.02
CA VAL A 56 -0.18 -3.64 -4.11
C VAL A 56 -0.67 -4.02 -2.72
N ILE A 57 0.17 -3.82 -1.71
CA ILE A 57 -0.23 -3.95 -0.30
C ILE A 57 0.19 -2.67 0.40
N ILE A 58 -0.71 -2.02 1.14
CA ILE A 58 -0.42 -0.79 1.87
C ILE A 58 -0.38 -1.11 3.37
N ASN A 59 0.74 -0.80 3.99
CA ASN A 59 0.92 -0.86 5.43
C ASN A 59 0.43 0.45 6.06
N VAL A 60 -0.66 0.36 6.82
CA VAL A 60 -1.25 1.48 7.57
C VAL A 60 -0.97 1.38 9.07
N GLU A 61 -0.31 0.31 9.53
CA GLU A 61 -0.02 0.07 10.95
C GLU A 61 -1.26 0.21 11.84
N ASP A 62 -1.27 1.16 12.78
CA ASP A 62 -2.38 1.47 13.67
C ASP A 62 -3.19 2.72 13.24
N ASP A 63 -2.92 3.26 12.05
CA ASP A 63 -3.53 4.48 11.55
C ASP A 63 -4.97 4.23 11.02
N ILE A 64 -5.94 4.46 11.90
CA ILE A 64 -7.37 4.29 11.60
C ILE A 64 -7.85 5.26 10.49
N PRO A 65 -7.49 6.56 10.48
CA PRO A 65 -7.80 7.44 9.36
C PRO A 65 -7.28 6.93 8.00
N ALA A 66 -6.05 6.42 7.94
CA ALA A 66 -5.48 5.85 6.73
C ALA A 66 -6.21 4.57 6.32
N LEU A 67 -6.49 3.67 7.25
CA LEU A 67 -7.33 2.48 7.01
C LEU A 67 -8.67 2.87 6.38
N PHE A 68 -9.40 3.79 6.99
CA PHE A 68 -10.69 4.25 6.46
C PHE A 68 -10.55 4.86 5.06
N THR A 69 -9.51 5.65 4.82
CA THR A 69 -9.23 6.25 3.51
C THR A 69 -9.03 5.19 2.44
N LEU A 70 -8.21 4.17 2.69
CA LEU A 70 -7.96 3.10 1.72
C LEU A 70 -9.22 2.29 1.41
N LEU A 71 -10.04 1.99 2.42
CA LEU A 71 -11.32 1.32 2.22
C LEU A 71 -12.27 2.17 1.35
N LYS A 72 -12.27 3.49 1.51
CA LYS A 72 -13.02 4.41 0.63
C LYS A 72 -12.47 4.49 -0.79
N LEU A 73 -11.19 4.18 -0.98
CA LEU A 73 -10.56 4.03 -2.29
C LEU A 73 -10.76 2.62 -2.90
N ASN A 74 -11.61 1.79 -2.28
CA ASN A 74 -11.93 0.41 -2.69
C ASN A 74 -10.76 -0.57 -2.61
N TYR A 75 -9.77 -0.33 -1.74
CA TYR A 75 -8.80 -1.37 -1.41
C TYR A 75 -9.49 -2.49 -0.63
N SER A 76 -9.22 -3.73 -1.02
CA SER A 76 -9.70 -4.92 -0.33
C SER A 76 -8.94 -5.13 0.98
N ARG A 77 -9.50 -5.93 1.89
CA ARG A 77 -8.80 -6.34 3.10
C ARG A 77 -7.45 -7.00 2.82
N SER A 78 -7.33 -7.72 1.71
CA SER A 78 -6.10 -8.42 1.34
C SER A 78 -4.97 -7.48 0.87
N GLU A 79 -5.27 -6.22 0.64
CA GLU A 79 -4.35 -5.18 0.17
C GLU A 79 -3.98 -4.19 1.27
N ILE A 80 -4.46 -4.39 2.51
CA ILE A 80 -4.19 -3.51 3.65
C ILE A 80 -3.58 -4.32 4.78
N ILE A 81 -2.44 -3.87 5.29
CA ILE A 81 -1.85 -4.35 6.54
C ILE A 81 -2.19 -3.35 7.64
N TYR A 82 -3.10 -3.74 8.53
CA TYR A 82 -3.44 -3.04 9.76
C TYR A 82 -3.02 -3.90 10.95
N THR A 83 -2.18 -3.35 11.83
CA THR A 83 -1.61 -4.03 13.00
C THR A 83 -2.13 -3.47 14.34
N GLY A 84 -2.97 -2.43 14.31
CA GLY A 84 -3.54 -1.82 15.50
C GLY A 84 -4.50 -2.73 16.28
N SER A 85 -4.64 -2.45 17.57
CA SER A 85 -5.46 -3.26 18.49
C SER A 85 -6.96 -2.88 18.50
N SER A 86 -7.37 -1.77 17.87
CA SER A 86 -8.76 -1.30 17.88
C SER A 86 -9.73 -2.32 17.25
N GLU A 87 -10.65 -2.82 18.06
CA GLU A 87 -11.68 -3.77 17.64
C GLU A 87 -12.64 -3.17 16.61
N SER A 88 -12.96 -1.88 16.72
CA SER A 88 -13.81 -1.19 15.74
C SER A 88 -13.13 -1.12 14.37
N ALA A 89 -11.81 -0.89 14.32
CA ALA A 89 -11.04 -0.86 13.08
C ALA A 89 -10.95 -2.26 12.45
N LYS A 90 -10.74 -3.31 13.25
CA LYS A 90 -10.75 -4.70 12.77
C LYS A 90 -12.11 -5.10 12.20
N LYS A 91 -13.20 -4.73 12.89
CA LYS A 91 -14.58 -4.96 12.39
C LYS A 91 -14.82 -4.22 11.08
N LEU A 92 -14.41 -2.95 10.99
CA LEU A 92 -14.49 -2.17 9.76
C LEU A 92 -13.78 -2.88 8.59
N LEU A 93 -12.55 -3.35 8.81
CA LEU A 93 -11.77 -4.07 7.80
C LEU A 93 -12.45 -5.38 7.36
N GLN A 94 -13.17 -6.06 8.23
CA GLN A 94 -13.91 -7.30 7.90
C GLN A 94 -15.15 -7.05 7.02
N LEU A 95 -15.67 -5.82 6.96
CA LEU A 95 -16.82 -5.48 6.12
C LEU A 95 -16.44 -5.29 4.64
N TYR A 96 -15.15 -5.14 4.34
CA TYR A 96 -14.64 -4.89 2.99
C TYR A 96 -13.86 -6.12 2.54
N ASN A 97 -14.49 -6.94 1.69
CA ASN A 97 -13.89 -8.15 1.12
C ASN A 97 -12.84 -7.82 0.07
#